data_AF-A0A3P8CUS1-F1
#
_entry.id   AF-A0A3P8CUS1-F1
#
_cell.length_a   1.000
_cell.length_b   1.000
_cell.length_c   1.000
_cell.angle_alpha   90.00
_cell.angle_beta   90.00
_cell.angle_gamma   90.00
#
_symmetry.space_group_name_H-M   'P 1'
#
loop_
_entity.id
_entity.type
_entity.pdbx_description
1 polymer ?
#
loop_
_entity_poly.entity_id
_entity_poly.type
_entity_poly.pdbx_seq_one_letter_code
_entity_poly.pdbx_strand_id
1 'polypeptide(L)'
;MDGIAIVYNSYVTLICRTVSDEHLLRWLYAPSQDGTFTPLNNTGHITISSQKNEEVSLLLVSVQFNMSGVYQCTNGLASRQIDVHVYGVLNKISSTVHLIKKHEVVGAYSLQINTINSSYHPVVACEFRVGSNGIRYTTVRWRGGKYHVKPNLYKVTESRDEKSGIIWSNLTLLHPFPPLIHKNERSVNLYSGVKYTYFCDIIAYPPITEPVSWMRNDVPLVIQHNGRISVHDNSENRIHFESKNVLNDQIVFDTIQPDDRAVYSCFVRGAFGNDTAAFFLRVKGWFLFQIKFF
;
A
#
# COMPACT_ATOMS: atom_id res chain seq x y z
N MET A 1 22.60 -26.61 2.68
CA MET A 1 21.38 -26.97 1.94
C MET A 1 20.73 -25.66 1.58
N ASP A 2 20.47 -25.45 0.29
CA ASP A 2 19.95 -24.17 -0.18
C ASP A 2 18.43 -24.18 -0.07
N GLY A 3 17.86 -23.09 0.45
CA GLY A 3 16.43 -22.90 0.62
C GLY A 3 15.94 -21.75 -0.26
N ILE A 4 14.77 -21.90 -0.84
CA ILE A 4 14.09 -20.84 -1.60
C ILE A 4 12.71 -20.57 -1.02
N ALA A 5 12.34 -19.30 -1.02
CA ALA A 5 11.04 -18.84 -0.59
C ALA A 5 10.21 -18.46 -1.82
N ILE A 6 8.97 -18.95 -1.90
CA ILE A 6 8.07 -18.77 -3.05
C ILE A 6 6.73 -18.19 -2.56
N VAL A 7 6.18 -17.24 -3.31
CA VAL A 7 4.90 -16.62 -2.98
C VAL A 7 3.74 -17.55 -3.36
N TYR A 8 2.70 -17.63 -2.51
CA TYR A 8 1.44 -18.30 -2.82
C TYR A 8 0.81 -17.75 -4.11
N ASN A 9 0.24 -18.62 -4.94
CA ASN A 9 -0.35 -18.28 -6.23
C ASN A 9 0.62 -17.61 -7.22
N SER A 10 1.92 -17.87 -7.07
CA SER A 10 2.95 -17.48 -8.05
C SER A 10 3.37 -18.68 -8.92
N TYR A 11 4.43 -18.51 -9.70
CA TYR A 11 5.08 -19.57 -10.45
C TYR A 11 6.59 -19.54 -10.20
N VAL A 12 7.23 -20.71 -10.26
CA VAL A 12 8.69 -20.85 -10.24
C VAL A 12 9.11 -21.95 -11.20
N THR A 13 10.29 -21.81 -11.80
CA THR A 13 10.94 -22.90 -12.54
C THR A 13 12.25 -23.26 -11.86
N LEU A 14 12.37 -24.50 -11.42
CA LEU A 14 13.61 -25.08 -10.92
C LEU A 14 14.28 -25.84 -12.05
N ILE A 15 15.54 -25.52 -12.33
CA ILE A 15 16.29 -26.14 -13.42
C ILE A 15 17.41 -26.96 -12.80
N CYS A 16 17.45 -28.25 -13.14
CA CYS A 16 18.52 -29.14 -12.75
C CYS A 16 19.31 -29.54 -14.00
N ARG A 17 20.64 -29.40 -13.93
CA ARG A 17 21.57 -29.70 -15.01
C ARG A 17 22.62 -30.70 -14.57
N THR A 18 23.02 -31.57 -15.48
CA THR A 18 24.14 -32.48 -15.34
C THR A 18 25.10 -32.31 -16.52
N VAL A 19 26.37 -32.69 -16.32
CA VAL A 19 27.42 -32.65 -17.34
C VAL A 19 27.47 -33.97 -18.14
N SER A 20 26.85 -35.04 -17.62
CA SER A 20 26.80 -36.37 -18.25
C SER A 20 25.39 -36.70 -18.69
N ASP A 21 25.24 -37.16 -19.94
CA ASP A 21 23.98 -37.56 -20.58
C ASP A 21 23.63 -39.06 -20.39
N GLU A 22 24.53 -39.83 -19.77
CA GLU A 22 24.40 -41.27 -19.56
C GLU A 22 23.27 -41.65 -18.59
N HIS A 23 22.88 -40.73 -17.70
CA HIS A 23 21.91 -40.97 -16.64
C HIS A 23 20.77 -39.96 -16.68
N LEU A 24 19.54 -40.47 -16.70
CA LEU A 24 18.34 -39.64 -16.78
C LEU A 24 18.09 -38.91 -15.46
N LEU A 25 17.99 -37.57 -15.54
CA LEU A 25 17.64 -36.73 -14.41
C LEU A 25 16.15 -36.84 -14.07
N ARG A 26 15.85 -36.91 -12.77
CA ARG A 26 14.48 -36.93 -12.24
C ARG A 26 14.35 -36.09 -10.97
N TRP A 27 13.15 -35.55 -10.79
CA TRP A 27 12.76 -34.85 -9.58
C TRP A 27 12.00 -35.77 -8.63
N LEU A 28 12.37 -35.74 -7.36
CA LEU A 28 11.68 -36.36 -6.25
C LEU A 28 11.23 -35.30 -5.25
N TYR A 29 10.25 -35.61 -4.41
CA TYR A 29 9.70 -34.72 -3.40
C TYR A 29 9.52 -35.43 -2.07
N ALA A 30 9.81 -34.73 -0.98
CA ALA A 30 9.47 -35.12 0.38
C ALA A 30 8.85 -33.91 1.11
N PRO A 31 7.80 -34.10 1.93
CA PRO A 31 7.16 -33.01 2.68
C PRO A 31 8.04 -32.43 3.80
N SER A 32 9.11 -33.12 4.20
CA SER A 32 10.09 -32.68 5.19
C SER A 32 11.46 -33.31 4.88
N GLN A 33 12.53 -32.81 5.53
CA GLN A 33 13.88 -33.32 5.33
C GLN A 33 14.06 -34.80 5.72
N ASP A 34 13.35 -35.25 6.76
CA ASP A 34 13.35 -36.65 7.19
C ASP A 34 12.28 -37.50 6.47
N GLY A 35 11.57 -36.91 5.51
CA GLY A 35 10.49 -37.56 4.79
C GLY A 35 10.99 -38.51 3.70
N THR A 36 10.18 -39.51 3.38
CA THR A 36 10.45 -40.41 2.26
C THR A 36 10.26 -39.67 0.93
N PHE A 37 11.28 -39.67 0.09
CA PHE A 37 11.22 -39.09 -1.25
C PHE A 37 10.36 -39.94 -2.19
N THR A 38 9.39 -39.30 -2.83
CA THR A 38 8.55 -39.91 -3.87
C THR A 38 8.82 -39.24 -5.23
N PRO A 39 8.76 -40.00 -6.35
CA PRO A 39 8.88 -39.43 -7.68
C PRO A 39 7.80 -38.40 -7.97
N LEU A 40 8.18 -37.24 -8.50
CA LEU A 40 7.23 -36.23 -8.96
C LEU A 40 6.71 -36.58 -10.36
N ASN A 41 5.41 -36.40 -10.54
CA ASN A 41 4.72 -36.56 -11.81
C ASN A 41 4.06 -35.24 -12.22
N ASN A 42 3.74 -35.11 -13.50
CA ASN A 42 2.99 -33.96 -14.00
C ASN A 42 1.58 -33.93 -13.38
N THR A 43 1.17 -32.74 -12.92
CA THR A 43 -0.15 -32.46 -12.35
C THR A 43 -0.64 -31.09 -12.84
N GLY A 44 -1.84 -30.67 -12.45
CA GLY A 44 -2.34 -29.33 -12.77
C GLY A 44 -1.48 -28.18 -12.20
N HIS A 45 -0.64 -28.45 -11.19
CA HIS A 45 0.23 -27.47 -10.53
C HIS A 45 1.71 -27.69 -10.78
N ILE A 46 2.08 -28.81 -11.41
CA ILE A 46 3.46 -29.25 -11.58
C ILE A 46 3.66 -29.70 -13.02
N THR A 47 4.59 -29.06 -13.71
CA THR A 47 5.01 -29.44 -15.06
C THR A 47 6.50 -29.74 -15.06
N ILE A 48 6.85 -30.96 -15.40
CA ILE A 48 8.22 -31.41 -15.59
C ILE A 48 8.48 -31.44 -17.08
N SER A 49 9.48 -30.69 -17.53
CA SER A 49 9.90 -30.70 -18.93
C SER A 49 11.38 -30.99 -19.05
N SER A 50 11.72 -31.94 -19.91
CA SER A 50 13.09 -32.28 -20.27
C SER A 50 13.33 -31.81 -21.69
N GLN A 51 14.26 -30.87 -21.88
CA GLN A 51 14.66 -30.45 -23.22
C GLN A 51 15.76 -31.37 -23.78
N LYS A 52 16.58 -31.99 -22.91
CA LYS A 52 17.69 -32.91 -23.21
C LYS A 52 17.96 -33.82 -21.99
N ASN A 53 18.67 -34.94 -22.17
CA ASN A 53 19.08 -35.81 -21.04
C ASN A 53 19.91 -35.07 -19.97
N GLU A 54 20.55 -33.96 -20.36
CA GLU A 54 21.39 -33.13 -19.49
C GLU A 54 20.61 -32.14 -18.61
N GLU A 55 19.36 -31.84 -18.93
CA GLU A 55 18.58 -30.81 -18.22
C GLU A 55 17.12 -31.22 -18.02
N VAL A 56 16.68 -31.19 -16.76
CA VAL A 56 15.27 -31.34 -16.39
C VAL A 56 14.79 -30.12 -15.62
N SER A 57 13.69 -29.55 -16.10
CA SER A 57 13.04 -28.39 -15.49
C SER A 57 11.75 -28.82 -14.78
N LEU A 58 11.51 -28.22 -13.62
CA LEU A 58 10.33 -28.39 -12.78
C LEU A 58 9.66 -27.02 -12.65
N LEU A 59 8.57 -26.83 -13.37
CA LEU A 59 7.71 -25.66 -13.27
C LEU A 59 6.61 -25.93 -12.24
N LEU A 60 6.54 -25.09 -11.21
CA LEU A 60 5.44 -25.04 -10.25
C LEU A 60 4.54 -23.86 -10.64
N VAL A 61 3.26 -24.10 -10.90
CA VAL A 61 2.26 -23.07 -11.24
C VAL A 61 1.14 -23.01 -10.22
N SER A 62 0.64 -21.80 -9.98
CA SER A 62 -0.40 -21.54 -8.97
C SER A 62 -0.01 -22.15 -7.62
N VAL A 63 1.21 -21.81 -7.17
CA VAL A 63 1.89 -22.45 -6.04
C VAL A 63 1.02 -22.45 -4.78
N GLN A 64 0.88 -23.62 -4.15
CA GLN A 64 0.06 -23.85 -2.95
C GLN A 64 0.94 -24.15 -1.73
N PHE A 65 0.41 -23.93 -0.51
CA PHE A 65 1.18 -24.12 0.73
C PHE A 65 1.66 -25.56 0.95
N ASN A 66 0.90 -26.56 0.50
CA ASN A 66 1.23 -27.98 0.59
C ASN A 66 2.36 -28.41 -0.37
N MET A 67 2.80 -27.51 -1.27
CA MET A 67 3.97 -27.69 -2.13
C MET A 67 5.27 -27.27 -1.42
N SER A 68 5.19 -26.86 -0.14
CA SER A 68 6.38 -26.65 0.68
C SER A 68 6.99 -27.99 1.06
N GLY A 69 8.30 -28.14 0.92
CA GLY A 69 9.02 -29.36 1.22
C GLY A 69 10.35 -29.42 0.49
N VAL A 70 10.98 -30.59 0.53
CA VAL A 70 12.29 -30.82 -0.07
C VAL A 70 12.14 -31.41 -1.45
N TYR A 71 12.70 -30.72 -2.44
CA TYR A 71 12.78 -31.18 -3.81
C TYR A 71 14.18 -31.70 -4.09
N GLN A 72 14.28 -32.93 -4.58
CA GLN A 72 15.55 -33.57 -4.89
C GLN A 72 15.65 -33.82 -6.38
N CYS A 73 16.66 -33.26 -7.01
CA CYS A 73 17.07 -33.69 -8.34
C CYS A 73 18.14 -34.79 -8.21
N THR A 74 17.97 -35.89 -8.94
CA THR A 74 18.94 -37.01 -8.92
C THR A 74 19.07 -37.65 -10.29
N ASN A 75 20.27 -38.16 -10.56
CA ASN A 75 20.57 -39.05 -11.70
C ASN A 75 20.74 -40.52 -11.25
N GLY A 76 20.44 -40.86 -9.99
CA GLY A 76 20.64 -42.19 -9.40
C GLY A 76 22.01 -42.44 -8.79
N LEU A 77 23.05 -41.68 -9.18
CA LEU A 77 24.40 -41.75 -8.59
C LEU A 77 24.66 -40.61 -7.61
N ALA A 78 24.17 -39.42 -7.94
CA ALA A 78 24.27 -38.22 -7.15
C ALA A 78 22.90 -37.55 -7.02
N SER A 79 22.77 -36.73 -5.99
CA SER A 79 21.58 -35.92 -5.76
C SER A 79 21.92 -34.53 -5.26
N ARG A 80 21.07 -33.57 -5.60
CA ARG A 80 21.05 -32.23 -5.03
C ARG A 80 19.64 -31.93 -4.54
N GLN A 81 19.56 -31.32 -3.38
CA GLN A 81 18.30 -31.01 -2.71
C GLN A 81 18.15 -29.50 -2.57
N ILE A 82 16.91 -29.05 -2.69
CA ILE A 82 16.51 -27.67 -2.45
C ILE A 82 15.28 -27.68 -1.54
N ASP A 83 15.33 -26.91 -0.46
CA ASP A 83 14.20 -26.75 0.45
C ASP A 83 13.30 -25.62 -0.07
N VAL A 84 12.03 -25.90 -0.30
CA VAL A 84 11.07 -24.95 -0.86
C VAL A 84 10.08 -24.56 0.22
N HIS A 85 10.02 -23.27 0.52
CA HIS A 85 9.08 -22.69 1.46
C HIS A 85 8.07 -21.80 0.75
N VAL A 86 6.78 -22.13 0.87
CA VAL A 86 5.70 -21.31 0.30
C VAL A 86 5.14 -20.36 1.37
N TYR A 87 5.08 -19.07 1.05
CA TYR A 87 4.54 -18.04 1.94
C TYR A 87 3.45 -17.20 1.27
N GLY A 88 2.48 -16.72 2.06
CA GLY A 88 1.40 -15.88 1.56
C GLY A 88 0.59 -15.20 2.66
N VAL A 89 -0.14 -14.15 2.28
CA VAL A 89 -1.12 -13.47 3.15
C VAL A 89 -2.45 -14.19 3.00
N LEU A 90 -2.98 -14.73 4.10
CA LEU A 90 -4.27 -15.43 4.12
C LEU A 90 -5.44 -14.48 4.32
N ASN A 91 -5.27 -13.54 5.26
CA ASN A 91 -6.34 -12.63 5.65
C ASN A 91 -5.78 -11.28 6.10
N LYS A 92 -6.57 -10.23 5.92
CA LYS A 92 -6.29 -8.87 6.38
C LYS A 92 -7.53 -8.34 7.10
N ILE A 93 -7.34 -7.93 8.35
CA ILE A 93 -8.37 -7.29 9.15
C ILE A 93 -7.97 -5.84 9.37
N SER A 94 -8.94 -4.93 9.29
CA SER A 94 -8.78 -3.52 9.64
C SER A 94 -9.91 -3.13 10.58
N SER A 95 -9.59 -2.62 11.76
CA SER A 95 -10.61 -2.06 12.65
C SER A 95 -10.90 -0.60 12.33
N THR A 96 -12.13 -0.16 12.62
CA THR A 96 -12.59 1.22 12.49
C THR A 96 -12.55 1.95 13.84
N VAL A 97 -12.62 3.27 13.80
CA VAL A 97 -12.57 4.13 15.00
C VAL A 97 -13.92 4.07 15.74
N HIS A 98 -13.88 3.88 17.06
CA HIS A 98 -15.08 3.93 17.91
C HIS A 98 -15.35 5.34 18.40
N LEU A 99 -16.59 5.80 18.26
CA LEU A 99 -17.09 7.08 18.80
C LEU A 99 -17.85 6.81 20.10
N ILE A 100 -17.71 7.72 21.07
CA ILE A 100 -18.49 7.80 22.30
C ILE A 100 -19.15 9.17 22.39
N LYS A 101 -20.35 9.21 22.96
CA LYS A 101 -21.05 10.47 23.23
C LYS A 101 -20.46 11.09 24.49
N LYS A 102 -20.00 12.33 24.40
CA LYS A 102 -19.55 13.14 25.54
C LYS A 102 -20.44 14.36 25.65
N HIS A 103 -20.85 14.68 26.87
CA HIS A 103 -21.50 15.95 27.16
C HIS A 103 -20.42 16.95 27.53
N GLU A 104 -20.39 18.09 26.84
CA GLU A 104 -19.56 19.23 27.23
C GLU A 104 -20.43 20.45 27.54
N VAL A 105 -20.00 21.17 28.57
CA VAL A 105 -20.63 22.41 28.98
C VAL A 105 -19.69 23.54 28.60
N VAL A 106 -20.15 24.42 27.70
CA VAL A 106 -19.40 25.61 27.26
C VAL A 106 -20.23 26.84 27.62
N GLY A 107 -19.83 27.53 28.69
CA GLY A 107 -20.60 28.64 29.25
C GLY A 107 -21.95 28.17 29.79
N ALA A 108 -23.05 28.71 29.26
CA ALA A 108 -24.42 28.35 29.63
C ALA A 108 -25.03 27.21 28.79
N TYR A 109 -24.30 26.69 27.80
CA TYR A 109 -24.81 25.67 26.87
C TYR A 109 -24.24 24.29 27.18
N SER A 110 -25.12 23.28 27.20
CA SER A 110 -24.74 21.87 27.26
C SER A 110 -24.88 21.26 25.87
N LEU A 111 -23.78 20.77 25.31
CA LEU A 111 -23.70 20.16 23.99
C LEU A 111 -23.39 18.66 24.12
N GLN A 112 -24.13 17.83 23.40
CA GLN A 112 -23.70 16.46 23.12
C GLN A 112 -22.78 16.47 21.91
N ILE A 113 -21.52 16.10 22.14
CA ILE A 113 -20.52 15.91 21.08
C ILE A 113 -20.17 14.44 20.99
N ASN A 114 -19.95 13.94 19.78
CA ASN A 114 -19.34 12.63 19.59
C ASN A 114 -17.82 12.82 19.67
N THR A 115 -17.18 12.25 20.69
CA THR A 115 -15.73 12.19 20.82
C THR A 115 -15.24 10.78 20.54
N ILE A 116 -14.00 10.64 20.10
CA ILE A 116 -13.42 9.31 19.88
C ILE A 116 -13.19 8.63 21.24
N ASN A 117 -13.44 7.33 21.27
CA ASN A 117 -13.03 6.48 22.38
C ASN A 117 -11.52 6.24 22.29
N SER A 118 -10.74 7.04 23.01
CA SER A 118 -9.28 6.90 23.09
C SER A 118 -8.81 5.61 23.77
N SER A 119 -9.73 4.85 24.39
CA SER A 119 -9.44 3.51 24.93
C SER A 119 -9.39 2.43 23.85
N TYR A 120 -9.81 2.73 22.61
CA TYR A 120 -9.77 1.80 21.46
C TYR A 120 -8.82 2.30 20.38
N HIS A 121 -7.71 1.58 20.22
CA HIS A 121 -6.72 1.87 19.18
C HIS A 121 -7.05 1.15 17.87
N PRO A 122 -7.02 1.84 16.72
CA PRO A 122 -7.13 1.21 15.42
C PRO A 122 -6.01 0.21 15.20
N VAL A 123 -6.36 -0.94 14.62
CA VAL A 123 -5.45 -2.03 14.34
C VAL A 123 -5.64 -2.48 12.90
N VAL A 124 -4.51 -2.63 12.21
CA VAL A 124 -4.45 -3.46 11.00
C VAL A 124 -3.75 -4.75 11.39
N ALA A 125 -4.38 -5.89 11.12
CA ALA A 125 -3.84 -7.21 11.37
C ALA A 125 -3.69 -7.97 10.05
N CYS A 126 -2.56 -8.64 9.89
CA CYS A 126 -2.30 -9.53 8.76
C CYS A 126 -2.02 -10.94 9.27
N GLU A 127 -2.68 -11.91 8.66
CA GLU A 127 -2.44 -13.34 8.86
C GLU A 127 -1.56 -13.85 7.73
N PHE A 128 -0.41 -14.42 8.08
CA PHE A 128 0.52 -15.02 7.15
C PHE A 128 0.60 -16.52 7.37
N ARG A 129 0.62 -17.29 6.29
CA ARG A 129 0.94 -18.72 6.35
C ARG A 129 2.30 -18.95 5.72
N VAL A 130 3.16 -19.62 6.46
CA VAL A 130 4.57 -19.87 6.12
C VAL A 130 4.97 -21.34 6.28
N GLY A 131 4.03 -22.19 6.72
CA GLY A 131 4.25 -23.61 6.98
C GLY A 131 4.97 -23.85 8.32
N SER A 132 4.79 -25.05 8.90
CA SER A 132 5.35 -25.41 10.21
C SER A 132 6.88 -25.36 10.24
N ASN A 133 7.54 -25.75 9.14
CA ASN A 133 9.00 -25.76 9.04
C ASN A 133 9.58 -24.34 8.80
N GLY A 134 8.85 -23.49 8.08
CA GLY A 134 9.31 -22.14 7.71
C GLY A 134 9.11 -21.09 8.81
N ILE A 135 8.27 -21.37 9.81
CA ILE A 135 7.87 -20.38 10.81
C ILE A 135 9.06 -19.86 11.64
N ARG A 136 10.05 -20.71 11.96
CA ARG A 136 11.20 -20.33 12.80
C ARG A 136 12.18 -19.39 12.11
N TYR A 137 12.19 -19.40 10.78
CA TYR A 137 13.13 -18.62 9.98
C TYR A 137 12.46 -17.40 9.31
N THR A 138 11.17 -17.20 9.55
CA THR A 138 10.40 -16.11 8.95
C THR A 138 10.26 -14.93 9.91
N THR A 139 10.48 -13.71 9.40
CA THR A 139 10.21 -12.46 10.12
C THR A 139 9.24 -11.60 9.34
N VAL A 140 8.18 -11.09 9.98
CA VAL A 140 7.26 -10.14 9.36
C VAL A 140 7.79 -8.72 9.57
N ARG A 141 7.72 -7.89 8.51
CA ARG A 141 8.10 -6.48 8.59
C ARG A 141 7.03 -5.61 7.93
N TRP A 142 6.52 -4.65 8.68
CA TRP A 142 5.70 -3.57 8.14
C TRP A 142 6.58 -2.54 7.44
N ARG A 143 6.17 -2.08 6.26
CA ARG A 143 6.87 -1.06 5.47
C ARG A 143 5.89 -0.14 4.76
N GLY A 144 6.37 1.05 4.41
CA GLY A 144 5.61 2.05 3.66
C GLY A 144 4.63 2.86 4.51
N GLY A 145 3.90 3.74 3.82
CA GLY A 145 2.94 4.65 4.43
C GLY A 145 3.57 5.52 5.52
N LYS A 146 2.73 5.99 6.46
CA LYS A 146 3.20 6.79 7.61
C LYS A 146 3.97 5.99 8.64
N TYR A 147 3.81 4.67 8.70
CA TYR A 147 4.63 3.83 9.56
C TYR A 147 6.13 4.02 9.26
N HIS A 148 6.50 4.14 7.97
CA HIS A 148 7.89 4.37 7.58
C HIS A 148 8.42 5.74 8.04
N VAL A 149 7.59 6.78 8.01
CA VAL A 149 7.98 8.16 8.34
C VAL A 149 7.94 8.43 9.84
N LYS A 150 6.98 7.83 10.56
CA LYS A 150 6.74 8.04 12.00
C LYS A 150 6.41 6.72 12.71
N PRO A 151 7.39 5.81 12.86
CA PRO A 151 7.17 4.49 13.47
C PRO A 151 6.70 4.58 14.93
N ASN A 152 7.12 5.61 15.67
CA ASN A 152 6.81 5.80 17.09
C ASN A 152 5.32 6.02 17.39
N LEU A 153 4.50 6.32 16.37
CA LEU A 153 3.04 6.42 16.54
C LEU A 153 2.38 5.03 16.66
N TYR A 154 3.09 3.98 16.27
CA TYR A 154 2.55 2.64 16.13
C TYR A 154 3.23 1.65 17.08
N LYS A 155 2.50 0.60 17.43
CA LYS A 155 3.00 -0.60 18.10
C LYS A 155 2.82 -1.78 17.17
N VAL A 156 3.90 -2.50 16.93
CA VAL A 156 3.86 -3.78 16.23
C VAL A 156 3.85 -4.89 17.27
N THR A 157 2.90 -5.81 17.17
CA THR A 157 2.89 -7.05 17.95
C THR A 157 2.79 -8.24 17.01
N GLU A 158 3.48 -9.32 17.34
CA GLU A 158 3.46 -10.54 16.54
C GLU A 158 3.10 -11.72 17.45
N SER A 159 2.28 -12.64 16.94
CA SER A 159 2.05 -13.95 17.56
C SER A 159 2.25 -15.05 16.52
N ARG A 160 2.72 -16.21 16.99
CA ARG A 160 3.13 -17.33 16.15
C ARG A 160 2.44 -18.61 16.61
N ASP A 161 1.90 -19.36 15.68
CA ASP A 161 1.44 -20.73 15.90
C ASP A 161 2.34 -21.69 15.12
N GLU A 162 3.32 -22.28 15.84
CA GLU A 162 4.29 -23.20 15.24
C GLU A 162 3.66 -24.47 14.65
N LYS A 163 2.52 -24.91 15.18
CA LYS A 163 1.87 -26.14 14.72
C LYS A 163 1.21 -25.94 13.37
N SER A 164 0.50 -24.83 13.19
CA SER A 164 -0.20 -24.53 11.93
C SER A 164 0.67 -23.79 10.91
N GLY A 165 1.81 -23.23 11.34
CA GLY A 165 2.68 -22.43 10.49
C GLY A 165 2.10 -21.06 10.17
N ILE A 166 1.33 -20.49 11.11
CA ILE A 166 0.65 -19.20 10.97
C ILE A 166 1.36 -18.15 11.82
N ILE A 167 1.56 -16.96 11.23
CA ILE A 167 2.05 -15.77 11.92
C ILE A 167 0.98 -14.69 11.84
N TRP A 168 0.61 -14.13 12.98
CA TRP A 168 -0.22 -12.95 13.08
C TRP A 168 0.66 -11.75 13.38
N SER A 169 0.53 -10.69 12.58
CA SER A 169 1.19 -9.42 12.87
C SER A 169 0.16 -8.31 12.90
N ASN A 170 0.17 -7.55 14.01
CA ASN A 170 -0.72 -6.43 14.23
C ASN A 170 0.08 -5.14 14.24
N LEU A 171 -0.43 -4.13 13.54
CA LEU A 171 0.03 -2.76 13.58
C LEU A 171 -1.06 -1.91 14.25
N THR A 172 -0.82 -1.56 15.52
CA THR A 172 -1.74 -0.77 16.34
C THR A 172 -1.29 0.69 16.37
N LEU A 173 -2.22 1.63 16.18
CA LEU A 173 -1.92 3.06 16.30
C LEU A 173 -2.17 3.53 17.75
N LEU A 174 -1.10 3.84 18.48
CA LEU A 174 -1.14 4.06 19.93
C LEU A 174 -1.60 5.46 20.34
N HIS A 175 -1.28 6.49 19.55
CA HIS A 175 -1.47 7.88 19.98
C HIS A 175 -2.27 8.66 18.94
N PRO A 176 -3.33 9.38 19.37
CA PRO A 176 -3.89 10.48 18.60
C PRO A 176 -2.78 11.46 18.24
N PHE A 177 -2.77 11.92 17.00
CA PHE A 177 -1.83 12.92 16.50
C PHE A 177 -2.58 13.98 15.67
N PRO A 178 -2.12 15.23 15.69
CA PRO A 178 -2.71 16.30 14.88
C PRO A 178 -2.70 15.96 13.39
N PRO A 179 -3.57 16.57 12.56
CA PRO A 179 -3.48 16.41 11.12
C PRO A 179 -2.07 16.70 10.61
N LEU A 180 -1.63 15.91 9.65
CA LEU A 180 -0.37 16.06 8.95
C LEU A 180 -0.67 16.01 7.45
N ILE A 181 -0.27 17.04 6.73
CA ILE A 181 -0.45 17.12 5.28
C ILE A 181 0.85 16.68 4.60
N HIS A 182 0.76 15.79 3.62
CA HIS A 182 1.90 15.40 2.81
C HIS A 182 2.31 16.55 1.87
N LYS A 183 3.55 17.02 2.00
CA LYS A 183 4.07 18.17 1.24
C LYS A 183 4.86 17.66 0.02
N ASN A 184 4.13 17.22 -1.01
CA ASN A 184 4.73 16.55 -2.18
C ASN A 184 5.48 17.52 -3.11
N GLU A 185 4.96 18.72 -3.37
CA GLU A 185 5.59 19.67 -4.31
C GLU A 185 5.39 21.13 -3.89
N ARG A 186 6.49 21.91 -3.83
CA ARG A 186 6.44 23.35 -3.51
C ARG A 186 6.05 24.21 -4.71
N SER A 187 6.22 23.72 -5.94
CA SER A 187 5.86 24.45 -7.16
C SER A 187 5.46 23.49 -8.28
N VAL A 188 4.33 23.78 -8.92
CA VAL A 188 3.74 23.01 -10.01
C VAL A 188 3.81 23.86 -11.27
N ASN A 189 4.30 23.31 -12.39
CA ASN A 189 4.44 24.02 -13.67
C ASN A 189 3.51 23.40 -14.72
N LEU A 190 2.49 24.15 -15.14
CA LEU A 190 1.50 23.67 -16.11
C LEU A 190 1.38 24.62 -17.29
N TYR A 191 0.94 24.09 -18.43
CA TYR A 191 0.55 24.91 -19.58
C TYR A 191 -0.91 25.33 -19.46
N SER A 192 -1.25 26.50 -19.99
CA SER A 192 -2.64 26.93 -20.13
C SER A 192 -3.43 25.89 -20.94
N GLY A 193 -4.66 25.59 -20.51
CA GLY A 193 -5.57 24.67 -21.20
C GLY A 193 -5.64 23.26 -20.59
N VAL A 194 -4.75 22.88 -19.68
CA VAL A 194 -4.73 21.53 -19.09
C VAL A 194 -5.67 21.42 -17.89
N LYS A 195 -6.33 20.27 -17.71
CA LYS A 195 -7.02 19.93 -16.45
C LYS A 195 -5.99 19.57 -15.39
N TYR A 196 -6.20 20.02 -14.16
CA TYR A 196 -5.32 19.70 -13.03
C TYR A 196 -6.10 19.53 -11.74
N THR A 197 -5.72 18.53 -10.95
CA THR A 197 -6.29 18.29 -9.62
C THR A 197 -5.15 18.21 -8.63
N TYR A 198 -5.23 19.01 -7.57
CA TYR A 198 -4.35 18.88 -6.42
C TYR A 198 -5.09 18.21 -5.27
N PHE A 199 -4.48 17.17 -4.71
CA PHE A 199 -5.00 16.44 -3.56
C PHE A 199 -4.24 16.83 -2.29
N CYS A 200 -4.95 17.41 -1.32
CA CYS A 200 -4.43 17.66 0.01
C CYS A 200 -4.40 16.31 0.77
N ASP A 201 -3.27 15.61 0.68
CA ASP A 201 -3.08 14.28 1.28
C ASP A 201 -2.93 14.38 2.80
N ILE A 202 -4.07 14.28 3.48
CA ILE A 202 -4.22 14.45 4.93
C ILE A 202 -4.14 13.12 5.63
N ILE A 203 -3.31 13.09 6.67
CA ILE A 203 -3.25 11.96 7.58
C ILE A 203 -3.42 12.48 9.00
N ALA A 204 -4.48 12.03 9.66
CA ALA A 204 -4.82 12.41 11.02
C ALA A 204 -5.36 11.19 11.76
N TYR A 205 -5.06 11.11 13.06
CA TYR A 205 -5.80 10.24 13.96
C TYR A 205 -6.16 11.03 15.20
N PRO A 206 -7.45 11.25 15.47
CA PRO A 206 -8.61 10.76 14.75
C PRO A 206 -8.76 11.33 13.31
N PRO A 207 -9.55 10.69 12.44
CA PRO A 207 -9.89 11.23 11.12
C PRO A 207 -10.52 12.62 11.21
N ILE A 208 -10.30 13.44 10.19
CA ILE A 208 -10.82 14.81 10.14
C ILE A 208 -12.30 14.78 9.75
N THR A 209 -13.11 15.47 10.53
CA THR A 209 -14.55 15.63 10.29
C THR A 209 -14.91 17.02 9.74
N GLU A 210 -14.03 18.01 9.92
CA GLU A 210 -14.21 19.37 9.40
C GLU A 210 -13.75 19.46 7.93
N PRO A 211 -14.40 20.28 7.09
CA PRO A 211 -13.96 20.49 5.71
C PRO A 211 -12.57 21.13 5.63
N VAL A 212 -11.80 20.73 4.62
CA VAL A 212 -10.51 21.37 4.29
C VAL A 212 -10.77 22.81 3.85
N SER A 213 -10.02 23.74 4.42
CA SER A 213 -10.08 25.16 4.06
C SER A 213 -8.99 25.48 3.05
N TRP A 214 -9.35 26.17 1.97
CA TRP A 214 -8.42 26.54 0.91
C TRP A 214 -8.17 28.05 0.88
N MET A 215 -6.96 28.44 0.49
CA MET A 215 -6.57 29.84 0.33
C MET A 215 -5.84 30.02 -0.99
N ARG A 216 -6.00 31.20 -1.60
CA ARG A 216 -5.26 31.66 -2.78
C ARG A 216 -4.58 32.99 -2.43
N ASN A 217 -3.25 33.05 -2.45
CA ASN A 217 -2.46 34.21 -2.03
C ASN A 217 -2.96 34.81 -0.70
N ASP A 218 -3.14 33.94 0.30
CA ASP A 218 -3.64 34.29 1.64
C ASP A 218 -5.09 34.80 1.71
N VAL A 219 -5.85 34.74 0.61
CA VAL A 219 -7.28 35.02 0.58
C VAL A 219 -8.07 33.70 0.66
N PRO A 220 -8.98 33.52 1.62
CA PRO A 220 -9.82 32.34 1.72
C PRO A 220 -10.66 32.12 0.46
N LEU A 221 -10.66 30.89 -0.05
CA LEU A 221 -11.56 30.45 -1.10
C LEU A 221 -12.88 30.01 -0.46
N VAL A 222 -13.89 30.88 -0.54
CA VAL A 222 -15.20 30.64 0.10
C VAL A 222 -16.12 29.89 -0.87
N ILE A 223 -16.82 28.88 -0.35
CA ILE A 223 -17.88 28.17 -1.06
C ILE A 223 -19.16 28.99 -0.93
N GLN A 224 -19.66 29.50 -2.06
CA GLN A 224 -20.95 30.16 -2.17
C GLN A 224 -22.10 29.18 -1.91
N HIS A 225 -23.30 29.69 -1.66
CA HIS A 225 -24.48 28.87 -1.30
C HIS A 225 -24.91 27.88 -2.40
N ASN A 226 -24.40 28.06 -3.63
CA ASN A 226 -24.58 27.19 -4.79
C ASN A 226 -23.49 26.10 -4.93
N GLY A 227 -22.56 25.97 -3.96
CA GLY A 227 -21.43 25.04 -4.01
C GLY A 227 -20.22 25.53 -4.82
N ARG A 228 -20.22 26.79 -5.30
CA ARG A 228 -19.15 27.33 -6.16
C ARG A 228 -18.08 28.08 -5.38
N ILE A 229 -16.87 28.13 -5.92
CA ILE A 229 -15.77 28.87 -5.31
C ILE A 229 -15.65 30.25 -5.96
N SER A 230 -15.68 31.32 -5.17
CA SER A 230 -15.33 32.66 -5.66
C SER A 230 -13.81 32.82 -5.71
N VAL A 231 -13.20 32.54 -6.87
CA VAL A 231 -11.73 32.72 -7.06
C VAL A 231 -11.42 34.08 -7.70
N HIS A 232 -12.25 34.54 -8.64
CA HIS A 232 -12.28 35.89 -9.24
C HIS A 232 -13.54 36.05 -10.16
N ASP A 233 -13.87 37.28 -10.61
CA ASP A 233 -15.09 37.59 -11.40
C ASP A 233 -15.27 36.78 -12.71
N ASN A 234 -14.19 36.22 -13.27
CA ASN A 234 -14.21 35.42 -14.51
C ASN A 234 -13.88 33.93 -14.32
N SER A 235 -13.77 33.44 -13.08
CA SER A 235 -13.43 32.03 -12.79
C SER A 235 -14.65 31.13 -12.66
N GLU A 236 -15.86 31.65 -12.91
CA GLU A 236 -17.10 30.93 -12.62
C GLU A 236 -17.13 29.59 -13.37
N ASN A 237 -17.29 28.50 -12.59
CA ASN A 237 -17.48 27.11 -13.01
C ASN A 237 -16.24 26.32 -13.48
N ARG A 238 -15.02 26.87 -13.42
CA ARG A 238 -13.81 26.13 -13.85
C ARG A 238 -12.98 25.57 -12.71
N ILE A 239 -13.11 26.16 -11.51
CA ILE A 239 -12.39 25.74 -10.30
C ILE A 239 -13.43 25.31 -9.27
N HIS A 240 -13.32 24.09 -8.78
CA HIS A 240 -14.24 23.51 -7.80
C HIS A 240 -13.51 22.59 -6.82
N PHE A 241 -14.20 22.25 -5.73
CA PHE A 241 -13.69 21.28 -4.76
C PHE A 241 -14.33 19.92 -5.01
N GLU A 242 -13.52 18.88 -4.89
CA GLU A 242 -13.97 17.50 -4.83
C GLU A 242 -13.54 16.90 -3.49
N SER A 243 -14.15 15.76 -3.13
CA SER A 243 -13.87 15.07 -1.88
C SER A 243 -13.53 13.61 -2.16
N LYS A 244 -12.38 13.16 -1.66
CA LYS A 244 -11.94 11.76 -1.76
C LYS A 244 -11.99 11.06 -0.40
N ASN A 245 -11.36 11.62 0.61
CA ASN A 245 -11.25 11.09 1.96
C ASN A 245 -11.88 12.03 3.01
N VAL A 246 -11.70 13.34 2.82
CA VAL A 246 -12.22 14.41 3.68
C VAL A 246 -12.97 15.41 2.79
N LEU A 247 -13.98 16.07 3.34
CA LEU A 247 -14.71 17.10 2.60
C LEU A 247 -13.75 18.19 2.09
N ASN A 248 -13.82 18.45 0.78
CA ASN A 248 -13.01 19.44 0.04
C ASN A 248 -11.51 19.17 0.02
N ASP A 249 -11.06 17.92 0.17
CA ASP A 249 -9.62 17.59 0.14
C ASP A 249 -8.97 17.67 -1.25
N GLN A 250 -9.75 17.95 -2.30
CA GLN A 250 -9.25 18.20 -3.65
C GLN A 250 -9.69 19.56 -4.16
N ILE A 251 -8.75 20.30 -4.75
CA ILE A 251 -9.03 21.44 -5.62
C ILE A 251 -8.80 21.02 -7.07
N VAL A 252 -9.81 21.25 -7.90
CA VAL A 252 -9.85 20.84 -9.30
C VAL A 252 -9.93 22.08 -10.18
N PHE A 253 -9.10 22.10 -11.21
CA PHE A 253 -9.09 23.09 -12.28
C PHE A 253 -9.46 22.35 -13.56
N ASP A 254 -10.66 22.57 -14.10
CA ASP A 254 -11.07 21.90 -15.34
C ASP A 254 -10.20 22.31 -16.54
N THR A 255 -9.77 23.57 -16.58
CA THR A 255 -8.88 24.10 -17.62
C THR A 255 -7.99 25.20 -17.03
N ILE A 256 -6.69 24.99 -16.82
CA ILE A 256 -5.79 26.00 -16.24
C ILE A 256 -5.70 27.26 -17.13
N GLN A 257 -5.73 28.45 -16.53
CA GLN A 257 -5.56 29.75 -17.20
C GLN A 257 -4.39 30.55 -16.62
N PRO A 258 -3.80 31.51 -17.37
CA PRO A 258 -2.68 32.32 -16.89
C PRO A 258 -2.94 33.01 -15.55
N ASP A 259 -4.18 33.46 -15.32
CA ASP A 259 -4.60 34.15 -14.11
C ASP A 259 -4.68 33.24 -12.89
N ASP A 260 -4.68 31.91 -13.06
CA ASP A 260 -4.63 30.96 -11.94
C ASP A 260 -3.27 30.95 -11.24
N ARG A 261 -2.25 31.63 -11.80
CA ARG A 261 -0.93 31.74 -11.18
C ARG A 261 -1.04 32.35 -9.78
N ALA A 262 -0.88 31.51 -8.77
CA ALA A 262 -0.96 31.91 -7.36
C ALA A 262 -0.31 30.85 -6.46
N VAL A 263 -0.13 31.22 -5.19
CA VAL A 263 0.11 30.26 -4.11
C VAL A 263 -1.24 29.75 -3.64
N TYR A 264 -1.44 28.43 -3.72
CA TYR A 264 -2.61 27.76 -3.17
C TYR A 264 -2.19 27.01 -1.91
N SER A 265 -3.00 27.16 -0.86
CA SER A 265 -2.77 26.51 0.43
C SER A 265 -4.00 25.74 0.86
N CYS A 266 -3.80 24.54 1.39
CA CYS A 266 -4.83 23.81 2.14
C CYS A 266 -4.49 23.83 3.63
N PHE A 267 -5.50 24.17 4.43
CA PHE A 267 -5.46 24.24 5.88
C PHE A 267 -6.41 23.20 6.45
N VAL A 268 -5.93 22.45 7.45
CA VAL A 268 -6.68 21.36 8.06
C VAL A 268 -6.57 21.46 9.56
N ARG A 269 -7.72 21.40 10.22
CA ARG A 269 -7.84 21.41 11.68
C ARG A 269 -8.39 20.08 12.16
N GLY A 270 -7.79 19.55 13.21
CA GLY A 270 -8.29 18.40 13.94
C GLY A 270 -8.36 18.70 15.44
N ALA A 271 -8.88 17.75 16.21
CA ALA A 271 -9.05 17.90 17.66
C ALA A 271 -7.74 18.14 18.42
N PHE A 272 -6.59 17.74 17.85
CA PHE A 272 -5.28 17.80 18.50
C PHE A 272 -4.31 18.80 17.87
N GLY A 273 -4.76 19.62 16.92
CA GLY A 273 -3.93 20.65 16.27
C GLY A 273 -4.32 20.93 14.82
N ASN A 274 -3.43 21.56 14.07
CA ASN A 274 -3.62 21.89 12.66
C ASN A 274 -2.33 21.66 11.85
N ASP A 275 -2.46 21.61 10.53
CA ASP A 275 -1.32 21.69 9.61
C ASP A 275 -1.73 22.45 8.35
N THR A 276 -0.74 22.94 7.62
CA THR A 276 -0.92 23.70 6.38
C THR A 276 0.12 23.25 5.37
N ALA A 277 -0.33 23.02 4.14
CA ALA A 277 0.53 22.81 3.00
C ALA A 277 0.19 23.83 1.91
N ALA A 278 1.22 24.25 1.18
CA ALA A 278 1.09 25.21 0.10
C ALA A 278 1.90 24.78 -1.11
N PHE A 279 1.40 25.09 -2.30
CA PHE A 279 2.11 24.92 -3.56
C PHE A 279 1.96 26.17 -4.41
N PHE A 280 2.99 26.48 -5.18
CA PHE A 280 2.96 27.59 -6.14
C PHE A 280 2.61 27.09 -7.54
N LEU A 281 1.44 27.48 -8.05
CA LEU A 281 1.00 27.18 -9.40
C LEU A 281 1.63 28.16 -10.40
N ARG A 282 2.48 27.66 -11.29
CA ARG A 282 3.02 28.42 -12.44
C ARG A 282 2.30 27.99 -13.71
N VAL A 283 1.82 28.99 -14.45
CA VAL A 283 1.14 28.77 -15.72
C VAL A 283 1.99 29.31 -16.86
N LYS A 284 2.32 28.46 -17.83
CA LYS A 284 3.01 28.83 -19.07
C LYS A 284 1.98 29.10 -20.16
N GLY A 285 2.16 30.21 -20.87
CA GLY A 285 1.36 30.54 -22.05
C GLY A 285 1.63 29.55 -23.20
N TRP A 286 0.59 29.28 -23.98
CA TRP A 286 0.70 28.47 -25.19
C TRP A 286 1.20 29.37 -26.32
N PHE A 287 2.53 29.53 -26.45
CA PHE A 287 3.10 30.15 -27.64
C PHE A 287 3.13 29.11 -28.76
N LEU A 288 2.11 29.11 -29.62
CA LEU A 288 2.17 28.48 -30.93
C LEU A 288 2.94 29.40 -31.88
N PHE A 289 4.23 29.11 -32.10
CA PHE A 289 4.90 29.57 -33.30
C PHE A 289 4.29 28.82 -34.49
N GLN A 290 3.30 29.42 -35.17
CA GLN A 290 2.98 29.01 -36.53
C GLN A 290 4.05 29.57 -37.46
N ILE A 291 5.04 28.74 -37.81
CA ILE A 291 5.85 28.99 -38.99
C ILE A 291 4.95 28.69 -40.19
N LYS A 292 4.35 29.73 -40.78
CA LYS A 292 3.80 29.63 -42.13
C LYS A 292 4.98 29.62 -43.09
N PHE A 293 5.23 28.47 -43.72
CA PHE A 293 6.00 28.44 -44.95
C PHE A 293 5.11 29.08 -46.03
N PHE A 294 5.57 30.23 -46.56
CA PHE A 294 5.08 30.79 -47.81
C PHE A 294 5.77 30.08 -48.97
#